data_AF-A0A2V5RKJ2-F1
#
_entry.id   AF-A0A2V5RKJ2-F1
#
_cell.length_a   1.000
_cell.length_b   1.000
_cell.length_c   1.000
_cell.angle_alpha   90.00
_cell.angle_beta   90.00
_cell.angle_gamma   90.00
#
_symmetry.space_group_name_H-M   'P 1'
#
loop_
_entity.id
_entity.type
_entity.pdbx_description
1 polymer ?
#
loop_
_entity_poly.entity_id
_entity_poly.type
_entity_poly.pdbx_seq_one_letter_code
_entity_poly.pdbx_strand_id
1 'polypeptide(L)'
;MRQHRGVHTGVPRWFAIAIAFTRFVNPHGQDYKVKPLPFSTAEDMARLTRYVMNKASFRFYVSQKERQISFERAGHRLNYVLRNTNELLGTMGIDGVKTGRTARAGDCLILSSNRQPEVVTQGKMVSVYPRRLIVVLLGSANRFAEGSGLVQRGWQLYDQWAAGGRVADSKKTL
;
A
#
# COMPACT_ATOMS: atom_id res chain seq x y z
N MET A 1 42.16 18.87 -18.42
CA MET A 1 40.93 19.02 -17.60
C MET A 1 39.71 18.88 -18.52
N ARG A 2 39.21 17.65 -18.73
CA ARG A 2 38.04 17.34 -19.57
C ARG A 2 37.04 16.60 -18.69
N GLN A 3 35.87 17.18 -18.47
CA GLN A 3 34.76 16.56 -17.75
C GLN A 3 34.12 15.47 -18.63
N HIS A 4 34.17 14.23 -18.18
CA HIS A 4 33.31 13.17 -18.70
C HIS A 4 31.90 13.33 -18.10
N ARG A 5 30.92 13.64 -18.95
CA ARG A 5 29.49 13.48 -18.62
C ARG A 5 29.18 11.98 -18.66
N GLY A 6 28.96 11.38 -17.49
CA GLY A 6 28.37 10.06 -17.38
C GLY A 6 26.90 10.12 -17.77
N VAL A 7 26.54 9.42 -18.84
CA VAL A 7 25.15 9.21 -19.25
C VAL A 7 24.53 8.24 -18.25
N HIS A 8 23.63 8.73 -17.40
CA HIS A 8 22.76 7.88 -16.58
C HIS A 8 21.78 7.14 -17.49
N THR A 9 22.14 5.92 -17.91
CA THR A 9 21.19 4.93 -18.44
C THR A 9 20.44 4.30 -17.26
N GLY A 10 19.59 5.10 -16.61
CA GLY A 10 18.74 4.63 -15.52
C GLY A 10 17.65 3.71 -16.07
N VAL A 11 17.72 2.42 -15.75
CA VAL A 11 16.58 1.51 -15.90
C VAL A 11 15.38 2.15 -15.18
N PRO A 12 14.20 2.27 -15.81
CA PRO A 12 13.04 2.89 -15.17
C PRO A 12 12.73 2.21 -13.83
N ARG A 13 12.51 3.00 -12.77
CA ARG A 13 12.27 2.52 -11.40
C ARG A 13 11.13 1.49 -11.28
N TRP A 14 10.23 1.43 -12.27
CA TRP A 14 9.17 0.42 -12.37
C TRP A 14 9.70 -1.01 -12.57
N PHE A 15 10.85 -1.20 -13.23
CA PHE A 15 11.52 -2.51 -13.34
C PHE A 15 11.99 -3.02 -11.98
N ALA A 16 12.37 -2.13 -11.05
CA ALA A 16 12.86 -2.53 -9.73
C ALA A 16 11.76 -3.03 -8.78
N ILE A 17 10.48 -2.80 -9.10
CA ILE A 17 9.32 -3.20 -8.26
C ILE A 17 8.45 -4.24 -8.99
N ALA A 18 8.80 -4.58 -10.24
CA ALA A 18 8.14 -5.60 -11.07
C ALA A 18 6.61 -5.44 -11.17
N ILE A 19 6.16 -4.25 -11.58
CA ILE A 19 4.74 -3.94 -11.83
C ILE A 19 4.43 -3.88 -13.34
N ALA A 20 4.61 -5.03 -14.00
CA ALA A 20 4.61 -5.12 -15.46
C ALA A 20 3.22 -4.89 -16.10
N PHE A 21 2.14 -5.03 -15.33
CA PHE A 21 0.76 -4.89 -15.79
C PHE A 21 0.14 -3.58 -15.26
N THR A 22 0.91 -2.50 -15.36
CA THR A 22 0.50 -1.17 -14.91
C THR A 22 0.86 -0.11 -15.95
N ARG A 23 -0.08 0.79 -16.23
CA ARG A 23 0.13 1.99 -17.07
C ARG A 23 -0.32 3.24 -16.33
N PHE A 24 0.65 4.02 -15.86
CA PHE A 24 0.40 5.35 -15.34
C PHE A 24 0.36 6.36 -16.48
N VAL A 25 -0.67 7.19 -16.48
CA VAL A 25 -0.85 8.27 -17.47
C VAL A 25 -1.05 9.64 -16.81
N ASN A 26 -1.27 9.65 -15.49
CA ASN A 26 -1.35 10.84 -14.65
C ASN A 26 -1.10 10.45 -13.17
N PRO A 27 -0.78 11.41 -12.29
CA PRO A 27 -0.41 11.12 -10.90
C PRO A 27 -1.60 10.96 -9.93
N HIS A 28 -2.84 11.17 -10.39
CA HIS A 28 -4.02 11.27 -9.52
C HIS A 28 -5.10 10.21 -9.79
N GLY A 29 -4.96 9.40 -10.84
CA GLY A 29 -5.88 8.31 -11.17
C GLY A 29 -7.20 8.73 -11.83
N GLN A 30 -7.27 9.93 -12.42
CA GLN A 30 -8.46 10.31 -13.20
C GLN A 30 -8.43 9.61 -14.56
N ASP A 31 -9.60 9.22 -15.04
CA ASP A 31 -9.78 8.48 -16.29
C ASP A 31 -10.75 9.18 -17.27
N TYR A 32 -11.27 10.35 -16.90
CA TYR A 32 -12.13 11.16 -17.76
C TYR A 32 -11.33 11.87 -18.86
N LYS A 33 -11.70 11.63 -20.13
CA LYS A 33 -11.02 12.18 -21.32
C LYS A 33 -9.51 11.90 -21.39
N VAL A 34 -9.06 10.83 -20.75
CA VAL A 34 -7.65 10.41 -20.76
C VAL A 34 -7.42 9.31 -21.81
N LYS A 35 -6.41 9.47 -22.66
CA LYS A 35 -5.96 8.48 -23.65
C LYS A 35 -4.42 8.39 -23.67
N PRO A 36 -3.82 7.20 -23.61
CA PRO A 36 -4.46 5.89 -23.37
C PRO A 36 -5.04 5.80 -21.94
N LEU A 37 -5.93 4.84 -21.70
CA LEU A 37 -6.53 4.68 -20.36
C LEU A 37 -5.51 4.20 -19.33
N PRO A 38 -5.53 4.74 -18.09
CA PRO A 38 -4.75 4.19 -16.99
C PRO A 38 -5.28 2.80 -16.60
N PHE A 39 -4.39 1.91 -16.16
CA PHE A 39 -4.78 0.65 -15.54
C PHE A 39 -3.66 0.12 -14.63
N SER A 40 -4.04 -0.82 -13.76
CA SER A 40 -3.15 -1.64 -12.94
C SER A 40 -3.86 -2.95 -12.58
N THR A 41 -3.12 -3.91 -12.02
CA THR A 41 -3.68 -5.11 -11.38
C THR A 41 -3.62 -5.00 -9.85
N ALA A 42 -4.38 -5.86 -9.15
CA ALA A 42 -4.31 -5.96 -7.70
C ALA A 42 -2.92 -6.43 -7.23
N GLU A 43 -2.29 -7.34 -7.97
CA GLU A 43 -0.94 -7.83 -7.70
C GLU A 43 0.10 -6.71 -7.81
N ASP A 44 0.09 -5.93 -8.89
CA ASP A 44 1.02 -4.83 -9.10
C ASP A 44 0.89 -3.77 -8.00
N MET A 45 -0.36 -3.45 -7.63
CA MET A 45 -0.61 -2.52 -6.53
C MET A 45 -0.17 -3.09 -5.18
N ALA A 46 -0.26 -4.40 -4.95
CA ALA A 46 0.27 -5.03 -3.74
C ALA A 46 1.81 -4.97 -3.71
N ARG A 47 2.48 -5.23 -4.84
CA ARG A 47 3.95 -5.09 -4.98
C ARG A 47 4.41 -3.66 -4.73
N LEU A 48 3.73 -2.68 -5.34
CA LEU A 48 3.99 -1.27 -5.12
C LEU A 48 3.78 -0.88 -3.65
N THR A 49 2.67 -1.33 -3.05
CA THR A 49 2.33 -1.05 -1.66
C THR A 49 3.39 -1.61 -0.71
N ARG A 50 3.82 -2.87 -0.92
CA ARG A 50 4.90 -3.50 -0.15
C ARG A 50 6.17 -2.65 -0.20
N TYR A 51 6.55 -2.16 -1.39
CA TYR A 51 7.71 -1.31 -1.56
C TYR A 51 7.59 0.03 -0.81
N VAL A 52 6.47 0.74 -0.97
CA VAL A 52 6.31 2.07 -0.35
C VAL A 52 6.11 2.00 1.15
N MET A 53 5.46 0.95 1.67
CA MET A 53 5.27 0.77 3.12
C MET A 53 6.58 0.46 3.86
N ASN A 54 7.66 0.09 3.17
CA ASN A 54 8.99 0.03 3.78
C ASN A 54 9.59 1.41 4.09
N LYS A 55 9.06 2.49 3.50
CA LYS A 55 9.53 3.86 3.74
C LYS A 55 8.81 4.49 4.93
N ALA A 56 9.57 4.86 5.96
CA ALA A 56 9.02 5.48 7.17
C ALA A 56 8.21 6.76 6.87
N SER A 57 8.68 7.60 5.94
CA SER A 57 7.98 8.81 5.52
C SER A 57 6.61 8.52 4.88
N PHE A 58 6.50 7.46 4.09
CA PHE A 58 5.23 7.08 3.50
C PHE A 58 4.25 6.57 4.56
N ARG A 59 4.72 5.69 5.47
CA ARG A 59 3.93 5.20 6.61
C ARG A 59 3.43 6.35 7.48
N PHE A 60 4.27 7.36 7.71
CA PHE A 60 3.89 8.55 8.47
C PHE A 60 2.65 9.21 7.86
N TYR A 61 2.62 9.48 6.55
CA TYR A 61 1.48 10.15 5.92
C TYR A 61 0.20 9.29 5.90
N VAL A 62 0.30 8.01 5.54
CA VAL A 62 -0.90 7.17 5.33
C VAL A 62 -1.57 6.71 6.64
N SER A 63 -0.84 6.78 7.76
CA SER A 63 -1.33 6.39 9.08
C SER A 63 -2.07 7.50 9.83
N GLN A 64 -2.06 8.74 9.33
CA GLN A 64 -2.75 9.85 9.97
C GLN A 64 -4.27 9.76 9.73
N LYS A 65 -5.06 9.78 10.80
CA LYS A 65 -6.53 9.92 10.70
C LYS A 65 -6.95 11.31 10.22
N GLU A 66 -6.22 12.32 10.65
CA GLU A 66 -6.41 13.70 10.22
C GLU A 66 -5.10 14.48 10.32
N ARG A 67 -5.03 15.62 9.62
CA ARG A 67 -3.90 16.54 9.68
C ARG A 67 -4.38 17.96 9.50
N GLN A 68 -4.10 18.83 10.46
CA GLN A 68 -4.24 20.27 10.25
C GLN A 68 -3.12 20.78 9.34
N ILE A 69 -3.50 21.54 8.33
CA ILE A 69 -2.59 22.25 7.43
C ILE A 69 -2.89 23.74 7.48
N SER A 70 -1.85 24.54 7.24
CA SER A 70 -1.95 25.98 7.02
C SER A 70 -1.39 26.31 5.64
N PHE A 71 -2.04 27.21 4.91
CA PHE A 71 -1.56 27.68 3.62
C PHE A 71 -2.03 29.11 3.34
N GLU A 72 -1.28 29.84 2.54
CA GLU A 72 -1.63 31.20 2.11
C GLU A 72 -2.44 31.16 0.81
N ARG A 73 -3.53 31.93 0.75
CA ARG A 73 -4.31 32.13 -0.48
C ARG A 73 -4.76 33.58 -0.55
N ALA A 74 -4.40 34.25 -1.65
CA ALA A 74 -4.72 35.66 -1.89
C ALA A 74 -4.33 36.59 -0.72
N GLY A 75 -3.17 36.34 -0.09
CA GLY A 75 -2.67 37.14 1.04
C GLY A 75 -3.29 36.82 2.40
N HIS A 76 -4.13 35.78 2.50
CA HIS A 76 -4.71 35.33 3.76
C HIS A 76 -4.22 33.93 4.15
N ARG A 77 -3.82 33.80 5.42
CA ARG A 77 -3.53 32.50 6.03
C ARG A 77 -4.81 31.72 6.30
N LEU A 78 -4.94 30.57 5.66
CA LEU A 78 -6.06 29.65 5.84
C LEU A 78 -5.60 28.41 6.61
N ASN A 79 -6.49 27.87 7.43
CA ASN A 79 -6.29 26.60 8.13
C ASN A 79 -7.34 25.60 7.67
N TYR A 80 -6.93 24.36 7.45
CA TYR A 80 -7.85 23.29 7.05
C TYR A 80 -7.48 21.97 7.72
N VAL A 81 -8.49 21.22 8.16
CA VAL A 81 -8.29 19.87 8.72
C VAL A 81 -8.55 18.85 7.61
N LEU A 82 -7.48 18.26 7.10
CA LEU A 82 -7.57 17.12 6.17
C LEU A 82 -8.00 15.90 6.96
N ARG A 83 -9.10 15.25 6.56
CA ARG A 83 -9.55 13.98 7.14
C ARG A 83 -9.23 12.84 6.18
N ASN A 84 -8.71 11.74 6.73
CA ASN A 84 -8.45 10.54 5.93
C ASN A 84 -9.77 9.92 5.50
N THR A 85 -9.87 9.53 4.24
CA THR A 85 -11.07 8.90 3.68
C THR A 85 -11.09 7.39 3.89
N ASN A 86 -10.02 6.79 4.41
CA ASN A 86 -10.02 5.39 4.81
C ASN A 86 -10.73 5.23 6.17
N GLU A 87 -12.00 4.82 6.14
CA GLU A 87 -12.83 4.63 7.33
C GLU A 87 -12.32 3.52 8.26
N LEU A 88 -11.53 2.57 7.76
CA LEU A 88 -10.98 1.46 8.54
C LEU A 88 -9.67 1.82 9.26
N LEU A 89 -9.13 3.02 9.06
CA LEU A 89 -7.83 3.39 9.63
C LEU A 89 -7.85 3.37 11.17
N GLY A 90 -6.88 2.68 11.76
CA GLY A 90 -6.77 2.48 13.21
C GLY A 90 -7.66 1.37 13.77
N THR A 91 -8.36 0.61 12.92
CA THR A 91 -9.10 -0.61 13.33
C THR A 91 -8.30 -1.84 12.88
N MET A 92 -8.41 -2.99 13.57
CA MET A 92 -7.79 -4.26 13.12
C MET A 92 -6.29 -4.15 12.74
N GLY A 93 -5.52 -3.28 13.42
CA GLY A 93 -4.12 -3.01 13.11
C GLY A 93 -3.88 -2.27 11.78
N ILE A 94 -4.93 -1.73 11.14
CA ILE A 94 -4.86 -1.02 9.86
C ILE A 94 -4.15 0.32 10.04
N ASP A 95 -3.04 0.48 9.34
CA ASP A 95 -2.14 1.64 9.38
C ASP A 95 -2.03 2.38 8.03
N GLY A 96 -2.95 2.09 7.09
CA GLY A 96 -3.00 2.67 5.76
C GLY A 96 -4.00 1.92 4.85
N VAL A 97 -4.02 2.10 3.54
CA VAL A 97 -3.14 2.96 2.74
C VAL A 97 -3.95 4.03 2.02
N LYS A 98 -4.86 3.64 1.11
CA LYS A 98 -5.55 4.61 0.26
C LYS A 98 -6.84 4.11 -0.36
N THR A 99 -7.83 5.00 -0.43
CA THR A 99 -9.09 4.88 -1.17
C THR A 99 -8.98 5.47 -2.60
N GLY A 100 -9.76 4.99 -3.55
CA GLY A 100 -9.87 5.60 -4.88
C GLY A 100 -11.24 5.36 -5.50
N ARG A 101 -11.79 6.33 -6.24
CA ARG A 101 -13.06 6.17 -6.94
C ARG A 101 -13.09 7.02 -8.20
N THR A 102 -13.50 6.41 -9.30
CA THR A 102 -13.97 7.11 -10.51
C THR A 102 -15.24 6.42 -10.99
N ALA A 103 -15.95 7.04 -11.94
CA ALA A 103 -17.13 6.42 -12.53
C ALA A 103 -16.80 5.09 -13.24
N ARG A 104 -15.59 4.94 -13.80
CA ARG A 104 -15.19 3.74 -14.55
C ARG A 104 -14.49 2.69 -13.69
N ALA A 105 -13.68 3.11 -12.72
CA ALA A 105 -12.91 2.20 -11.87
C ALA A 105 -13.75 1.60 -10.73
N GLY A 106 -14.90 2.20 -10.40
CA GLY A 106 -15.66 1.85 -9.21
C GLY A 106 -14.89 2.18 -7.93
N ASP A 107 -15.21 1.46 -6.85
CA ASP A 107 -14.55 1.68 -5.56
C ASP A 107 -13.30 0.82 -5.42
N CYS A 108 -12.16 1.49 -5.31
CA CYS A 108 -10.87 0.87 -5.02
C CYS A 108 -10.44 1.17 -3.58
N LEU A 109 -9.74 0.22 -2.96
CA LEU A 109 -9.17 0.35 -1.62
C LEU A 109 -7.90 -0.49 -1.49
N ILE A 110 -6.84 0.11 -0.94
CA ILE A 110 -5.65 -0.59 -0.48
C ILE A 110 -5.55 -0.42 1.02
N LEU A 111 -5.46 -1.53 1.74
CA LEU A 111 -5.24 -1.57 3.18
C LEU A 111 -3.88 -2.16 3.49
N SER A 112 -3.24 -1.61 4.52
CA SER A 112 -2.11 -2.24 5.20
C SER A 112 -2.54 -2.46 6.63
N SER A 113 -2.38 -3.68 7.14
CA SER A 113 -2.63 -4.05 8.52
C SER A 113 -1.35 -4.63 9.12
N ASN A 114 -0.96 -4.14 10.28
CA ASN A 114 0.26 -4.51 10.96
C ASN A 114 -0.06 -5.04 12.37
N ARG A 115 0.52 -6.19 12.71
CA ARG A 115 0.53 -6.73 14.08
C ARG A 115 1.95 -6.63 14.65
N GLN A 116 2.09 -6.70 15.97
CA GLN A 116 3.41 -6.76 16.61
C GLN A 116 4.22 -7.92 16.01
N PRO A 117 5.54 -7.80 15.79
CA PRO A 117 6.35 -8.94 15.37
C PRO A 117 6.22 -10.09 16.37
N GLU A 118 6.23 -11.33 15.87
CA GLU A 118 6.28 -12.50 16.73
C GLU A 118 7.75 -12.89 16.93
N VAL A 119 8.16 -13.05 18.19
CA VAL A 119 9.52 -13.46 18.55
C VAL A 119 9.47 -14.87 19.10
N VAL A 120 10.15 -15.80 18.43
CA VAL A 120 10.19 -17.21 18.80
C VAL A 120 11.63 -17.55 19.22
N THR A 121 11.79 -18.00 20.46
CA THR A 121 13.10 -18.46 20.98
C THR A 121 13.12 -19.98 21.04
N GLN A 122 14.07 -20.60 20.35
CA GLN A 122 14.30 -22.05 20.35
C GLN A 122 15.73 -22.33 20.78
N GLY A 123 15.92 -22.68 22.06
CA GLY A 123 17.23 -22.82 22.67
C GLY A 123 18.00 -21.49 22.62
N LYS A 124 19.13 -21.46 21.90
CA LYS A 124 19.93 -20.24 21.69
C LYS A 124 19.53 -19.42 20.46
N MET A 125 18.62 -19.92 19.63
CA MET A 125 18.19 -19.24 18.40
C MET A 125 16.95 -18.37 18.68
N VAL A 126 16.99 -17.12 18.20
CA VAL A 126 15.85 -16.19 18.26
C VAL A 126 15.45 -15.83 16.83
N SER A 127 14.21 -16.16 16.48
CA SER A 127 13.60 -15.82 15.18
C SER A 127 12.55 -14.73 15.36
N VAL A 128 12.61 -13.69 14.52
CA VAL A 128 11.62 -12.60 14.52
C VAL A 128 10.80 -12.66 13.23
N TYR A 129 9.49 -12.81 13.36
CA TYR A 129 8.56 -12.87 12.24
C TYR A 129 7.80 -11.54 12.14
N PRO A 130 8.10 -10.70 11.14
CA PRO A 130 7.32 -9.49 10.90
C PRO A 130 5.91 -9.86 10.43
N ARG A 131 4.90 -9.18 10.95
CA ARG A 131 3.49 -9.44 10.65
C ARG A 131 2.84 -8.23 10.01
N ARG A 132 2.82 -8.20 8.67
CA ARG A 132 2.12 -7.19 7.87
C ARG A 132 1.33 -7.83 6.76
N LEU A 133 0.06 -7.45 6.66
CA LEU A 133 -0.88 -7.89 5.65
C LEU A 133 -1.27 -6.72 4.75
N ILE A 134 -1.32 -6.95 3.44
CA ILE A 134 -1.75 -5.96 2.43
C ILE A 134 -2.98 -6.53 1.74
N VAL A 135 -4.07 -5.76 1.70
CA VAL A 135 -5.28 -6.08 0.93
C VAL A 135 -5.43 -5.05 -0.18
N VAL A 136 -5.71 -5.52 -1.40
CA VAL A 136 -6.01 -4.67 -2.55
C VAL A 136 -7.37 -5.07 -3.11
N LEU A 137 -8.27 -4.10 -3.21
CA LEU A 137 -9.59 -4.20 -3.80
C LEU A 137 -9.68 -3.22 -4.96
N LEU A 138 -10.13 -3.70 -6.12
CA LEU A 138 -10.36 -2.91 -7.33
C LEU A 138 -11.80 -3.16 -7.79
N GLY A 139 -12.56 -2.09 -8.08
CA GLY A 139 -13.94 -2.21 -8.57
C GLY A 139 -14.92 -2.86 -7.59
N SER A 140 -14.71 -2.68 -6.29
CA SER A 140 -15.58 -3.21 -5.23
C SER A 140 -16.96 -2.52 -5.23
N ALA A 141 -18.00 -3.24 -4.81
CA ALA A 141 -19.32 -2.68 -4.56
C ALA A 141 -19.46 -2.11 -3.14
N ASN A 142 -18.72 -2.69 -2.17
CA ASN A 142 -18.64 -2.21 -0.80
C ASN A 142 -17.22 -2.38 -0.23
N ARG A 143 -16.34 -1.44 -0.59
CA ARG A 143 -14.90 -1.56 -0.32
C ARG A 143 -14.55 -1.74 1.16
N PHE A 144 -15.32 -1.15 2.06
CA PHE A 144 -14.99 -1.18 3.50
C PHE A 144 -15.47 -2.47 4.15
N ALA A 145 -16.68 -2.95 3.85
CA ALA A 145 -17.14 -4.24 4.35
C ALA A 145 -16.27 -5.38 3.79
N GLU A 146 -16.04 -5.42 2.47
CA GLU A 146 -15.16 -6.40 1.83
C GLU A 146 -13.73 -6.31 2.36
N GLY A 147 -13.20 -5.08 2.51
CA GLY A 147 -11.87 -4.83 3.05
C GLY A 147 -11.68 -5.36 4.46
N SER A 148 -12.63 -5.10 5.36
CA SER A 148 -12.60 -5.64 6.73
C SER A 148 -12.65 -7.17 6.75
N GLY A 149 -13.52 -7.78 5.93
CA GLY A 149 -13.64 -9.23 5.86
C GLY A 149 -12.37 -9.90 5.34
N LEU A 150 -11.72 -9.32 4.33
CA LEU A 150 -10.45 -9.83 3.80
C LEU A 150 -9.29 -9.67 4.78
N VAL A 151 -9.22 -8.56 5.53
CA VAL A 151 -8.21 -8.39 6.58
C VAL A 151 -8.40 -9.44 7.68
N GLN A 152 -9.63 -9.65 8.15
CA GLN A 152 -9.95 -10.64 9.18
C GLN A 152 -9.60 -12.06 8.70
N ARG A 153 -10.07 -12.45 7.50
CA ARG A 153 -9.79 -13.75 6.91
C ARG A 153 -8.29 -13.96 6.68
N GLY A 154 -7.60 -12.95 6.18
CA GLY A 154 -6.17 -13.01 5.90
C GLY A 154 -5.35 -13.27 7.17
N TRP A 155 -5.72 -12.62 8.28
CA TRP A 155 -5.11 -12.91 9.57
C TRP A 155 -5.46 -14.30 10.12
N GLN A 156 -6.70 -14.76 9.97
CA GLN A 156 -7.07 -16.13 10.35
C GLN A 156 -6.23 -17.18 9.60
N LEU A 157 -6.04 -17.00 8.29
CA LEU A 157 -5.20 -17.87 7.47
C LEU A 157 -3.73 -17.82 7.91
N TYR A 158 -3.22 -16.63 8.22
CA TYR A 158 -1.87 -16.47 8.76
C TYR A 158 -1.71 -17.22 10.09
N ASP A 159 -2.66 -17.04 11.02
CA ASP A 159 -2.61 -17.64 12.35
C ASP A 159 -2.70 -19.18 12.25
N GLN A 160 -3.52 -19.72 11.34
CA GLN A 160 -3.57 -21.16 11.03
C GLN A 160 -2.26 -21.69 10.46
N TRP A 161 -1.67 -20.99 9.48
CA TRP A 161 -0.37 -21.35 8.89
C TRP A 161 0.75 -21.30 9.93
N ALA A 162 0.75 -20.29 10.81
CA ALA A 162 1.72 -20.14 11.87
C ALA A 162 1.61 -21.25 12.92
N ALA A 163 0.39 -21.61 13.33
CA ALA A 163 0.11 -22.72 14.24
C ALA A 163 0.48 -24.08 13.63
N GLY A 164 0.32 -24.23 12.32
CA GLY A 164 0.71 -25.44 11.56
C GLY A 164 2.22 -25.59 11.33
N GLY A 165 3.06 -24.81 12.02
CA GLY A 165 4.52 -24.92 11.92
C GLY A 165 5.15 -24.12 10.77
N ARG A 166 4.41 -23.17 10.17
CA ARG A 166 4.93 -22.25 9.13
C ARG A 166 5.51 -22.96 7.91
N VAL A 167 4.86 -24.03 7.47
CA VAL A 167 5.32 -24.83 6.32
C VAL A 167 5.48 -23.93 5.10
N ALA A 168 6.69 -23.87 4.54
CA ALA A 168 6.98 -23.15 3.31
C ALA A 168 6.88 -24.11 2.12
N ASP A 169 6.15 -23.72 1.07
CA ASP A 169 6.18 -24.43 -0.20
C ASP A 169 7.47 -24.02 -0.94
N SER A 170 8.44 -24.94 -1.02
CA SER A 170 9.75 -24.68 -1.63
C SER A 170 9.67 -24.29 -3.12
N LYS A 171 8.53 -24.53 -3.77
CA LYS A 171 8.29 -24.19 -5.18
C LYS A 171 7.63 -22.82 -5.38
N LYS A 172 7.22 -22.14 -4.31
CA LYS A 172 6.58 -20.81 -4.36
C LYS A 172 7.42 -19.76 -3.63
N THR A 173 8.61 -19.49 -4.15
CA THR A 173 9.35 -18.27 -3.81
C THR A 173 8.95 -17.17 -4.80
N LEU A 174 8.40 -16.06 -4.26
CA LEU A 174 7.95 -14.87 -5.02
C LEU A 174 9.11 -13.94 -5.41
#